data_AF-A0A2S8GH71-F1
#
_entry.id   AF-A0A2S8GH71-F1
#
_cell.length_a   1.000
_cell.length_b   1.000
_cell.length_c   1.000
_cell.angle_alpha   90.00
_cell.angle_beta   90.00
_cell.angle_gamma   90.00
#
_symmetry.space_group_name_H-M   'P 1'
#
loop_
_entity.id
_entity.type
_entity.pdbx_description
1 polymer ?
#
loop_
_entity_poly.entity_id
_entity_poly.type
_entity_poly.pdbx_seq_one_letter_code
_entity_poly.pdbx_strand_id
1 'polypeptide(L)'
;MRLLPLTHYAPIFAPLVGRRVALIDGIGGTGDKLIYRATRQLLDAFGIQWRACEPQEIADVDVVLLFGGGNLDSYYDGEVHRRRVACERAEAIGAKTIVLPQYSMGMHEGRHFDRLFVRDLSSLKTRPEAVLAPDLALGFDHAPPSQPPRHSLGLFLREDRESLLPHDIAYVGDPYHMTHDLDELFRIAADYAHIVTDRLHFGICGLLSGRRVTLLPVNNHKSREMWELWLRHVGCEWSDEVPAFVREQPIASNYLLAWSADPEVRAYSTSGGFTKELMRHALASGYVDKLVFPKMNGTRAEFMVTDDASELMSPATNSIYQPISPLKGLSRVPDGETCAITLLPCHVEALRENPRLQQKAKLVIELACGHTPHYAWTEECLAKLGVDEEEVAQLDYRNGLWPGDMVAHLRNGEEARTPFPPLWNPDPTACSPAICGVCTRMGGLGDVLVADPWRLEETYQKDSPGKTMVQVLNPAVWDLIQTANIEYESINRGQWDHSMTWLRTSKQACAVRA
;
A
#
# COMPACT_ATOMS: atom_id res chain seq x y z
N MET A 1 4.88 -5.29 -27.31
CA MET A 1 6.12 -6.05 -27.54
C MET A 1 6.27 -7.08 -26.44
N ARG A 2 6.64 -8.32 -26.79
CA ARG A 2 6.94 -9.40 -25.83
C ARG A 2 8.43 -9.44 -25.52
N LEU A 3 8.82 -9.88 -24.33
CA LEU A 3 10.24 -10.11 -24.01
C LEU A 3 10.75 -11.39 -24.66
N LEU A 4 9.94 -12.45 -24.68
CA LEU A 4 10.23 -13.70 -25.36
C LEU A 4 9.26 -13.97 -26.53
N PRO A 5 9.74 -14.51 -27.66
CA PRO A 5 8.89 -14.84 -28.79
C PRO A 5 8.00 -16.06 -28.50
N LEU A 6 6.88 -16.16 -29.22
CA LEU A 6 5.89 -17.23 -29.05
C LEU A 6 6.47 -18.65 -29.13
N THR A 7 7.58 -18.84 -29.86
CA THR A 7 8.25 -20.14 -30.00
C THR A 7 8.68 -20.75 -28.67
N HIS A 8 9.02 -19.94 -27.66
CA HIS A 8 9.39 -20.45 -26.33
C HIS A 8 8.20 -21.03 -25.56
N TYR A 9 6.98 -20.67 -25.95
CA TYR A 9 5.74 -21.12 -25.29
C TYR A 9 5.06 -22.28 -26.03
N ALA A 10 5.53 -22.61 -27.24
CA ALA A 10 5.00 -23.72 -28.03
C ALA A 10 4.98 -25.08 -27.28
N PRO A 11 5.98 -25.44 -26.44
CA PRO A 11 5.93 -26.69 -25.66
C PRO A 11 4.73 -26.80 -24.70
N ILE A 12 4.17 -25.65 -24.28
CA ILE A 12 2.99 -25.59 -23.41
C ILE A 12 1.72 -25.58 -24.26
N PHE A 13 1.63 -24.68 -25.24
CA PHE A 13 0.37 -24.34 -25.89
C PHE A 13 0.10 -25.09 -27.20
N ALA A 14 1.12 -25.46 -27.97
CA ALA A 14 0.90 -26.19 -29.24
C ALA A 14 0.15 -27.52 -29.05
N PRO A 15 0.38 -28.32 -27.99
CA PRO A 15 -0.40 -29.53 -27.72
C PRO A 15 -1.88 -29.29 -27.39
N LEU A 16 -2.29 -28.05 -27.12
CA LEU A 16 -3.66 -27.67 -26.75
C LEU A 16 -4.50 -27.24 -27.94
N VAL A 17 -3.90 -27.05 -29.13
CA VAL A 17 -4.64 -26.66 -30.34
C VAL A 17 -5.69 -27.71 -30.67
N GLY A 18 -6.94 -27.28 -30.84
CA GLY A 18 -8.09 -28.15 -31.07
C GLY A 18 -8.66 -28.82 -29.82
N ARG A 19 -8.19 -28.47 -28.60
CA ARG A 19 -8.75 -28.90 -27.32
C ARG A 19 -9.63 -27.81 -26.72
N ARG A 20 -10.63 -28.22 -25.95
CA ARG A 20 -11.42 -27.33 -25.07
C ARG A 20 -10.69 -27.19 -23.75
N VAL A 21 -10.31 -25.97 -23.40
CA VAL A 21 -9.47 -25.69 -22.24
C VAL A 21 -10.23 -24.92 -21.17
N ALA A 22 -10.21 -25.41 -19.92
CA ALA A 22 -10.54 -24.60 -18.75
C ALA A 22 -9.26 -23.98 -18.19
N LEU A 23 -9.27 -22.67 -17.94
CA LEU A 23 -8.22 -21.97 -17.21
C LEU A 23 -8.73 -21.66 -15.80
N ILE A 24 -8.03 -22.16 -14.78
CA ILE A 24 -8.33 -21.84 -13.39
C ILE A 24 -7.36 -20.75 -12.95
N ASP A 25 -7.86 -19.54 -12.69
CA ASP A 25 -7.01 -18.48 -12.11
C ASP A 25 -6.58 -18.85 -10.69
N GLY A 26 -5.37 -18.44 -10.34
CA GLY A 26 -4.89 -18.51 -8.97
C GLY A 26 -5.27 -17.26 -8.16
N ILE A 27 -5.02 -17.34 -6.86
CA ILE A 27 -5.01 -16.24 -5.91
C ILE A 27 -3.61 -15.65 -5.91
N GLY A 28 -3.52 -14.33 -6.03
CA GLY A 28 -2.22 -13.67 -6.08
C GLY A 28 -2.29 -12.15 -6.11
N GLY A 29 -1.12 -11.55 -5.97
CA GLY A 29 -0.93 -10.11 -6.02
C GLY A 29 -0.93 -9.57 -7.44
N THR A 30 -0.61 -8.29 -7.58
CA THR A 30 -0.51 -7.61 -8.88
C THR A 30 0.49 -8.27 -9.83
N GLY A 31 1.58 -8.83 -9.30
CA GLY A 31 2.55 -9.60 -10.09
C GLY A 31 1.96 -10.89 -10.68
N ASP A 32 1.07 -11.59 -9.96
CA ASP A 32 0.41 -12.78 -10.48
C ASP A 32 -0.63 -12.43 -11.55
N LYS A 33 -1.31 -11.28 -11.40
CA LYS A 33 -2.22 -10.74 -12.42
C LYS A 33 -1.51 -10.54 -13.77
N LEU A 34 -0.22 -10.19 -13.78
CA LEU A 34 0.59 -10.12 -15.02
C LEU A 34 0.68 -11.50 -15.70
N ILE A 35 1.02 -12.55 -14.94
CA ILE A 35 1.07 -13.92 -15.44
C ILE A 35 -0.30 -14.30 -16.01
N TYR A 36 -1.38 -14.01 -15.27
CA TYR A 36 -2.74 -14.38 -15.65
C TYR A 36 -3.18 -13.70 -16.96
N ARG A 37 -2.87 -12.42 -17.15
CA ARG A 37 -3.14 -11.73 -18.42
C ARG A 37 -2.25 -12.25 -19.55
N ALA A 38 -0.99 -12.57 -19.27
CA ALA A 38 -0.08 -13.15 -20.26
C ALA A 38 -0.54 -14.52 -20.74
N THR A 39 -0.99 -15.40 -19.83
CA THR A 39 -1.53 -16.71 -20.18
C THR A 39 -2.70 -16.60 -21.16
N ARG A 40 -3.62 -15.66 -20.92
CA ARG A 40 -4.77 -15.42 -21.80
C ARG A 40 -4.33 -14.98 -23.20
N GLN A 41 -3.44 -13.99 -23.28
CA GLN A 41 -2.88 -13.54 -24.56
C GLN A 41 -2.14 -14.66 -25.30
N LEU A 42 -1.46 -15.55 -24.58
CA LEU A 42 -0.78 -16.70 -25.18
C LEU A 42 -1.81 -17.73 -25.69
N LEU A 43 -2.86 -18.04 -24.93
CA LEU A 43 -3.94 -18.92 -25.39
C LEU A 43 -4.58 -18.38 -26.69
N ASP A 44 -4.87 -17.08 -26.72
CA ASP A 44 -5.43 -16.42 -27.90
C ASP A 44 -4.45 -16.42 -29.08
N ALA A 45 -3.16 -16.12 -28.83
CA ALA A 45 -2.13 -16.10 -29.87
C ALA A 45 -1.89 -17.48 -30.51
N PHE A 46 -2.13 -18.57 -29.77
CA PHE A 46 -2.07 -19.94 -30.28
C PHE A 46 -3.41 -20.45 -30.83
N GLY A 47 -4.47 -19.63 -30.83
CA GLY A 47 -5.79 -19.99 -31.35
C GLY A 47 -6.49 -21.09 -30.57
N ILE A 48 -6.25 -21.16 -29.25
CA ILE A 48 -6.82 -22.19 -28.38
C ILE A 48 -8.23 -21.78 -27.93
N GLN A 49 -9.19 -22.71 -27.96
CA GLN A 49 -10.51 -22.46 -27.41
C GLN A 49 -10.47 -22.64 -25.89
N TRP A 50 -10.63 -21.56 -25.14
CA TRP A 50 -10.54 -21.59 -23.68
C TRP A 50 -11.65 -20.80 -22.99
N ARG A 51 -11.92 -21.15 -21.73
CA ARG A 51 -12.76 -20.37 -20.80
C ARG A 51 -12.10 -20.30 -19.43
N ALA A 52 -12.17 -19.15 -18.77
CA ALA A 52 -11.88 -19.08 -17.34
C ALA A 52 -13.07 -19.64 -16.55
N CYS A 53 -12.83 -20.40 -15.49
CA CYS A 53 -13.88 -20.79 -14.55
C CYS A 53 -13.32 -21.09 -13.17
N GLU A 54 -14.22 -21.12 -12.18
CA GLU A 54 -13.85 -21.58 -10.85
C GLU A 54 -13.70 -23.10 -10.81
N PRO A 55 -12.91 -23.66 -9.86
CA PRO A 55 -12.69 -25.11 -9.77
C PRO A 55 -13.98 -25.94 -9.77
N GLN A 56 -15.01 -25.48 -9.08
CA GLN A 56 -16.31 -26.18 -8.96
C GLN A 56 -17.14 -26.20 -10.26
N GLU A 57 -16.83 -25.33 -11.23
CA GLU A 57 -17.56 -25.11 -12.48
C GLU A 57 -16.95 -25.85 -13.69
N ILE A 58 -15.89 -26.64 -13.44
CA ILE A 58 -15.24 -27.46 -14.45
C ILE A 58 -16.25 -28.50 -14.95
N ALA A 59 -16.54 -28.42 -16.25
CA ALA A 59 -17.43 -29.31 -16.98
C ALA A 59 -17.12 -29.18 -18.47
N ASP A 60 -17.26 -30.29 -19.21
CA ASP A 60 -17.20 -30.31 -20.68
C ASP A 60 -15.91 -29.72 -21.29
N VAL A 61 -14.75 -30.09 -20.74
CA VAL A 61 -13.42 -29.67 -21.21
C VAL A 61 -12.49 -30.86 -21.34
N ASP A 62 -11.47 -30.73 -22.20
CA ASP A 62 -10.49 -31.80 -22.43
C ASP A 62 -9.23 -31.61 -21.57
N VAL A 63 -8.92 -30.36 -21.22
CA VAL A 63 -7.73 -29.97 -20.45
C VAL A 63 -8.09 -28.87 -19.45
N VAL A 64 -7.55 -28.99 -18.24
CA VAL A 64 -7.60 -27.97 -17.18
C VAL A 64 -6.19 -27.42 -16.97
N LEU A 65 -6.01 -26.13 -17.20
CA LEU A 65 -4.79 -25.38 -16.90
C LEU A 65 -4.86 -24.81 -15.49
N LEU A 66 -3.83 -25.08 -14.70
CA LEU A 66 -3.74 -24.70 -13.29
C LEU A 66 -2.53 -23.77 -13.09
N PHE A 67 -2.73 -22.69 -12.34
CA PHE A 67 -1.60 -22.00 -11.73
C PHE A 67 -1.16 -22.73 -10.46
N GLY A 68 0.14 -22.67 -10.17
CA GLY A 68 0.71 -23.18 -8.94
C GLY A 68 0.51 -22.27 -7.74
N GLY A 69 0.01 -21.03 -7.89
CA GLY A 69 -0.35 -20.19 -6.74
C GLY A 69 0.83 -19.62 -5.95
N GLY A 70 1.61 -18.74 -6.57
CA GLY A 70 2.82 -18.13 -5.99
C GLY A 70 4.02 -19.10 -5.86
N ASN A 71 3.77 -20.35 -5.45
CA ASN A 71 4.67 -21.50 -5.47
C ASN A 71 3.86 -22.82 -5.54
N LEU A 72 4.41 -23.88 -6.15
CA LEU A 72 3.80 -25.21 -6.27
C LEU A 72 3.60 -25.93 -4.92
N ASP A 73 4.08 -25.34 -3.83
CA ASP A 73 4.20 -25.99 -2.53
C ASP A 73 2.93 -25.86 -1.69
N SER A 74 2.89 -26.61 -0.58
CA SER A 74 1.84 -26.53 0.45
C SER A 74 1.88 -25.23 1.28
N TYR A 75 2.55 -24.19 0.80
CA TYR A 75 2.74 -22.96 1.55
C TYR A 75 1.44 -22.14 1.67
N TYR A 76 0.57 -22.20 0.66
CA TYR A 76 -0.66 -21.42 0.58
C TYR A 76 -1.89 -22.35 0.51
N ASP A 77 -2.54 -22.57 1.66
CA ASP A 77 -3.68 -23.49 1.81
C ASP A 77 -4.82 -23.23 0.80
N GLY A 78 -5.09 -21.96 0.48
CA GLY A 78 -6.13 -21.57 -0.48
C GLY A 78 -5.87 -22.09 -1.90
N GLU A 79 -4.63 -21.97 -2.39
CA GLU A 79 -4.24 -22.40 -3.74
C GLU A 79 -4.18 -23.92 -3.85
N VAL A 80 -3.66 -24.58 -2.81
CA VAL A 80 -3.66 -26.05 -2.69
C VAL A 80 -5.10 -26.57 -2.73
N HIS A 81 -6.02 -25.91 -2.04
CA HIS A 81 -7.44 -26.27 -2.06
C HIS A 81 -8.06 -26.10 -3.45
N ARG A 82 -7.81 -24.96 -4.13
CA ARG A 82 -8.32 -24.71 -5.49
C ARG A 82 -7.83 -25.77 -6.48
N ARG A 83 -6.53 -26.08 -6.47
CA ARG A 83 -5.97 -27.15 -7.31
C ARG A 83 -6.57 -28.51 -6.98
N ARG A 84 -6.75 -28.84 -5.70
CA ARG A 84 -7.39 -30.09 -5.29
C ARG A 84 -8.77 -30.24 -5.92
N VAL A 85 -9.64 -29.24 -5.73
CA VAL A 85 -11.00 -29.26 -6.26
C VAL A 85 -10.96 -29.35 -7.79
N ALA A 86 -10.04 -28.60 -8.44
CA ALA A 86 -9.92 -28.63 -9.89
C ALA A 86 -9.48 -30.01 -10.42
N CYS A 87 -8.52 -30.66 -9.77
CA CYS A 87 -8.08 -32.01 -10.12
C CYS A 87 -9.19 -33.05 -9.91
N GLU A 88 -9.89 -33.02 -8.77
CA GLU A 88 -11.02 -33.92 -8.49
C GLU A 88 -12.12 -33.80 -9.55
N ARG A 89 -12.40 -32.56 -10.00
CA ARG A 89 -13.37 -32.31 -11.07
C ARG A 89 -12.86 -32.74 -12.44
N ALA A 90 -11.59 -32.50 -12.75
CA ALA A 90 -10.98 -32.93 -14.01
C ALA A 90 -11.01 -34.46 -14.13
N GLU A 91 -10.64 -35.18 -13.07
CA GLU A 91 -10.68 -36.64 -13.01
C GLU A 91 -12.10 -37.18 -13.24
N ALA A 92 -13.11 -36.57 -12.60
CA ALA A 92 -14.51 -36.96 -12.74
C ALA A 92 -15.06 -36.89 -14.19
N ILE A 93 -14.45 -36.06 -15.04
CA ILE A 93 -14.85 -35.91 -16.46
C ILE A 93 -13.80 -36.45 -17.44
N GLY A 94 -12.72 -37.06 -16.95
CA GLY A 94 -11.62 -37.57 -17.78
C GLY A 94 -10.78 -36.48 -18.46
N ALA A 95 -10.77 -35.25 -17.94
CA ALA A 95 -9.95 -34.16 -18.44
C ALA A 95 -8.51 -34.25 -17.89
N LYS A 96 -7.53 -33.82 -18.70
CA LYS A 96 -6.13 -33.76 -18.27
C LYS A 96 -5.83 -32.52 -17.46
N THR A 97 -4.92 -32.61 -16.51
CA THR A 97 -4.47 -31.50 -15.68
C THR A 97 -3.05 -31.07 -16.03
N ILE A 98 -2.88 -29.78 -16.35
CA ILE A 98 -1.58 -29.20 -16.68
C ILE A 98 -1.30 -28.04 -15.73
N VAL A 99 -0.19 -28.14 -14.99
CA VAL A 99 0.30 -27.05 -14.16
C VAL A 99 1.23 -26.17 -14.98
N LEU A 100 0.88 -24.89 -15.11
CA LEU A 100 1.64 -23.87 -15.83
C LEU A 100 2.97 -23.57 -15.12
N PRO A 101 3.96 -22.96 -15.81
CA PRO A 101 5.31 -22.73 -15.27
C PRO A 101 5.30 -22.00 -13.93
N GLN A 102 5.81 -22.66 -12.89
CA GLN A 102 5.88 -22.13 -11.53
C GLN A 102 7.17 -22.55 -10.82
N TYR A 103 7.39 -21.98 -9.64
CA TYR A 103 8.49 -22.30 -8.75
C TYR A 103 8.07 -23.31 -7.67
N SER A 104 8.98 -24.16 -7.19
CA SER A 104 8.80 -25.17 -6.14
C SER A 104 9.99 -25.17 -5.16
N MET A 105 9.72 -25.09 -3.85
CA MET A 105 10.67 -25.26 -2.73
C MET A 105 10.83 -26.72 -2.29
N GLY A 106 10.06 -27.66 -2.86
CA GLY A 106 10.18 -29.08 -2.56
C GLY A 106 9.22 -29.59 -1.48
N MET A 107 8.22 -28.80 -1.09
CA MET A 107 7.18 -29.16 -0.12
C MET A 107 5.94 -29.63 -0.88
N HIS A 108 5.96 -30.89 -1.28
CA HIS A 108 5.00 -31.44 -2.25
C HIS A 108 3.64 -31.78 -1.66
N GLU A 109 2.57 -31.37 -2.34
CA GLU A 109 1.19 -31.73 -1.99
C GLU A 109 0.81 -33.19 -2.34
N GLY A 110 1.75 -33.99 -2.83
CA GLY A 110 1.57 -35.43 -3.11
C GLY A 110 0.60 -35.76 -4.26
N ARG A 111 0.14 -34.75 -5.03
CA ARG A 111 -0.79 -34.95 -6.16
C ARG A 111 -0.08 -35.28 -7.47
N HIS A 112 -0.79 -36.05 -8.29
CA HIS A 112 -0.42 -36.35 -9.67
C HIS A 112 -1.01 -35.30 -10.62
N PHE A 113 -0.22 -34.89 -11.62
CA PHE A 113 -0.64 -34.01 -12.71
C PHE A 113 -0.21 -34.65 -14.04
N ASP A 114 -1.01 -34.55 -15.09
CA ASP A 114 -0.65 -35.09 -16.41
C ASP A 114 0.57 -34.39 -17.01
N ARG A 115 0.74 -33.10 -16.69
CA ARG A 115 1.91 -32.32 -17.06
C ARG A 115 2.21 -31.25 -16.02
N LEU A 116 3.49 -31.10 -15.70
CA LEU A 116 3.98 -30.07 -14.80
C LEU A 116 5.05 -29.25 -15.51
N PHE A 117 4.89 -27.93 -15.51
CA PHE A 117 5.92 -27.00 -15.99
C PHE A 117 6.56 -26.24 -14.82
N VAL A 118 7.87 -26.06 -14.88
CA VAL A 118 8.64 -25.27 -13.91
C VAL A 118 9.45 -24.19 -14.61
N ARG A 119 9.72 -23.07 -13.93
CA ARG A 119 10.42 -21.91 -14.53
C ARG A 119 11.89 -21.79 -14.15
N ASP A 120 12.39 -22.66 -13.29
CA ASP A 120 13.74 -22.60 -12.71
C ASP A 120 14.36 -24.00 -12.54
N LEU A 121 15.69 -24.05 -12.45
CA LEU A 121 16.46 -25.30 -12.44
C LEU A 121 16.34 -26.04 -11.11
N SER A 122 16.25 -25.32 -10.00
CA SER A 122 16.11 -25.94 -8.68
C SER A 122 14.76 -26.62 -8.51
N SER A 123 13.68 -26.05 -9.05
CA SER A 123 12.39 -26.74 -9.17
C SER A 123 12.51 -27.98 -10.04
N LEU A 124 13.23 -27.92 -11.16
CA LEU A 124 13.45 -29.10 -12.02
C LEU A 124 14.25 -30.20 -11.31
N LYS A 125 15.21 -29.85 -10.45
CA LYS A 125 15.96 -30.82 -9.63
C LYS A 125 15.05 -31.53 -8.63
N THR A 126 14.08 -30.82 -8.05
CA THR A 126 13.11 -31.41 -7.09
C THR A 126 11.96 -32.13 -7.78
N ARG A 127 11.66 -31.78 -9.04
CA ARG A 127 10.60 -32.35 -9.87
C ARG A 127 11.16 -32.76 -11.24
N PRO A 128 11.97 -33.85 -11.33
CA PRO A 128 12.63 -34.24 -12.57
C PRO A 128 11.66 -34.65 -13.70
N GLU A 129 10.40 -34.94 -13.37
CA GLU A 129 9.33 -35.19 -14.33
C GLU A 129 8.70 -33.92 -14.90
N ALA A 130 8.99 -32.75 -14.31
CA ALA A 130 8.54 -31.47 -14.82
C ALA A 130 9.28 -31.08 -16.10
N VAL A 131 8.71 -30.14 -16.85
CA VAL A 131 9.33 -29.57 -18.04
C VAL A 131 9.66 -28.11 -17.80
N LEU A 132 10.92 -27.76 -18.07
CA LEU A 132 11.38 -26.39 -17.99
C LEU A 132 10.70 -25.54 -19.07
N ALA A 133 10.10 -24.43 -18.67
CA ALA A 133 9.51 -23.45 -19.58
C ALA A 133 9.57 -22.04 -18.96
N PRO A 134 9.63 -20.98 -19.78
CA PRO A 134 9.74 -19.63 -19.26
C PRO A 134 8.48 -19.21 -18.49
N ASP A 135 8.67 -18.25 -17.60
CA ASP A 135 7.56 -17.54 -16.99
C ASP A 135 6.65 -16.92 -18.06
N LEU A 136 5.35 -17.12 -17.90
CA LEU A 136 4.35 -16.66 -18.87
C LEU A 136 4.32 -15.13 -18.96
N ALA A 137 4.69 -14.42 -17.89
CA ALA A 137 4.81 -12.95 -17.89
C ALA A 137 5.76 -12.42 -18.97
N LEU A 138 6.80 -13.19 -19.36
CA LEU A 138 7.74 -12.78 -20.41
C LEU A 138 7.12 -12.80 -21.82
N GLY A 139 5.96 -13.46 -21.96
CA GLY A 139 5.19 -13.58 -23.20
C GLY A 139 4.06 -12.56 -23.28
N PHE A 140 3.92 -11.70 -22.27
CA PHE A 140 2.93 -10.62 -22.26
C PHE A 140 3.26 -9.60 -23.35
N ASP A 141 2.28 -9.30 -24.19
CA ASP A 141 2.38 -8.29 -25.23
C ASP A 141 1.88 -6.96 -24.67
N HIS A 142 2.82 -6.06 -24.41
CA HIS A 142 2.54 -4.72 -23.89
C HIS A 142 3.16 -3.66 -24.80
N ALA A 143 2.37 -2.66 -25.19
CA ALA A 143 2.91 -1.52 -25.93
C ALA A 143 3.73 -0.64 -24.98
N PRO A 144 5.00 -0.33 -25.27
CA PRO A 144 5.78 0.56 -24.42
C PRO A 144 5.10 1.92 -24.23
N PRO A 145 5.27 2.56 -23.07
CA PRO A 145 4.72 3.89 -22.83
C PRO A 145 5.27 4.91 -23.83
N SER A 146 4.40 5.77 -24.35
CA SER A 146 4.79 6.84 -25.28
C SER A 146 5.46 8.03 -24.59
N GLN A 147 5.24 8.17 -23.28
CA GLN A 147 5.78 9.27 -22.48
C GLN A 147 7.19 8.93 -21.96
N PRO A 148 8.11 9.92 -21.91
CA PRO A 148 9.40 9.73 -21.29
C PRO A 148 9.24 9.48 -19.78
N PRO A 149 10.18 8.76 -19.15
CA PRO A 149 10.16 8.56 -17.71
C PRO A 149 10.29 9.90 -16.97
N ARG A 150 9.60 10.03 -15.84
CA ARG A 150 9.62 11.22 -14.97
C ARG A 150 10.78 11.21 -13.97
N HIS A 151 11.31 10.03 -13.66
CA HIS A 151 12.39 9.83 -12.70
C HIS A 151 13.56 9.10 -13.35
N SER A 152 14.79 9.46 -12.98
CA SER A 152 16.00 8.80 -13.48
C SER A 152 16.19 7.40 -12.89
N LEU A 153 15.85 7.21 -11.62
CA LEU A 153 16.15 6.01 -10.85
C LEU A 153 15.08 5.74 -9.78
N GLY A 154 14.70 4.48 -9.61
CA GLY A 154 13.85 4.04 -8.50
C GLY A 154 14.34 2.72 -7.90
N LEU A 155 14.45 2.69 -6.57
CA LEU A 155 14.70 1.47 -5.80
C LEU A 155 13.38 0.96 -5.23
N PHE A 156 13.02 -0.28 -5.54
CA PHE A 156 11.75 -0.88 -5.14
C PHE A 156 12.00 -2.21 -4.46
N LEU A 157 11.72 -2.29 -3.16
CA LEU A 157 12.10 -3.42 -2.32
C LEU A 157 10.89 -4.14 -1.76
N ARG A 158 10.98 -5.45 -1.60
CA ARG A 158 9.96 -6.27 -0.95
C ARG A 158 9.88 -5.95 0.53
N GLU A 159 8.68 -6.03 1.06
CA GLU A 159 8.38 -5.82 2.48
C GLU A 159 7.80 -7.07 3.15
N ASP A 160 7.81 -8.20 2.44
CA ASP A 160 7.36 -9.50 2.93
C ASP A 160 8.54 -10.39 3.38
N ARG A 161 8.19 -11.59 3.84
CA ARG A 161 9.18 -12.57 4.35
C ARG A 161 10.25 -12.98 3.33
N GLU A 162 10.07 -12.69 2.04
CA GLU A 162 11.05 -13.02 1.02
C GLU A 162 12.15 -11.96 0.87
N SER A 163 12.01 -10.82 1.56
CA SER A 163 13.05 -9.79 1.58
C SER A 163 14.36 -10.33 2.15
N LEU A 164 15.46 -10.06 1.44
CA LEU A 164 16.83 -10.36 1.90
C LEU A 164 17.61 -9.08 2.21
N LEU A 165 17.20 -7.95 1.63
CA LEU A 165 17.94 -6.69 1.68
C LEU A 165 17.51 -5.82 2.87
N PRO A 166 18.43 -4.99 3.39
CA PRO A 166 18.11 -4.11 4.49
C PRO A 166 17.26 -2.91 4.01
N HIS A 167 16.32 -2.48 4.86
CA HIS A 167 15.45 -1.32 4.62
C HIS A 167 15.97 -0.03 5.30
N ASP A 168 17.26 0.01 5.59
CA ASP A 168 17.98 1.18 6.13
C ASP A 168 18.37 2.20 5.05
N ILE A 169 18.21 1.83 3.78
CA ILE A 169 18.40 2.71 2.62
C ILE A 169 17.04 3.32 2.24
N ALA A 170 17.02 4.57 1.78
CA ALA A 170 15.84 5.15 1.16
C ALA A 170 15.44 4.37 -0.10
N TYR A 171 14.17 4.02 -0.23
CA TYR A 171 13.63 3.36 -1.42
C TYR A 171 12.20 3.84 -1.66
N VAL A 172 11.73 3.71 -2.89
CA VAL A 172 10.41 4.19 -3.30
C VAL A 172 9.34 3.45 -2.50
N GLY A 173 9.27 2.13 -2.61
CA GLY A 173 8.34 1.33 -1.83
C GLY A 173 8.29 -0.10 -2.34
N ASP A 174 7.34 -0.86 -1.81
CA ASP A 174 7.01 -2.18 -2.33
C ASP A 174 5.90 -2.08 -3.40
N PRO A 175 6.18 -2.39 -4.68
CA PRO A 175 5.19 -2.42 -5.75
C PRO A 175 3.92 -3.22 -5.44
N TYR A 176 4.02 -4.26 -4.60
CA TYR A 176 2.86 -5.05 -4.16
C TYR A 176 1.89 -4.24 -3.29
N HIS A 177 2.40 -3.36 -2.43
CA HIS A 177 1.60 -2.50 -1.56
C HIS A 177 1.20 -1.19 -2.24
N MET A 178 1.96 -0.76 -3.24
CA MET A 178 1.71 0.48 -4.00
C MET A 178 0.66 0.32 -5.11
N THR A 179 0.21 -0.90 -5.42
CA THR A 179 -0.66 -1.16 -6.58
C THR A 179 -1.80 -2.11 -6.25
N HIS A 180 -2.96 -1.81 -6.82
CA HIS A 180 -4.17 -2.64 -6.72
C HIS A 180 -4.41 -3.45 -7.99
N ASP A 181 -3.94 -2.95 -9.14
CA ASP A 181 -4.09 -3.59 -10.44
C ASP A 181 -2.85 -3.48 -11.32
N LEU A 182 -2.89 -4.22 -12.44
CA LEU A 182 -1.78 -4.33 -13.35
C LEU A 182 -1.47 -3.02 -14.08
N ASP A 183 -2.48 -2.18 -14.31
CA ASP A 183 -2.32 -0.94 -15.06
C ASP A 183 -1.59 0.10 -14.18
N GLU A 184 -1.87 0.15 -12.87
CA GLU A 184 -1.08 0.89 -11.89
C GLU A 184 0.37 0.41 -11.83
N LEU A 185 0.60 -0.91 -11.87
CA LEU A 185 1.96 -1.48 -11.85
C LEU A 185 2.78 -1.04 -13.07
N PHE A 186 2.19 -1.08 -14.27
CA PHE A 186 2.84 -0.58 -15.49
C PHE A 186 3.06 0.92 -15.44
N ARG A 187 2.10 1.71 -14.94
CA ARG A 187 2.23 3.16 -14.79
C ARG A 187 3.42 3.52 -13.89
N ILE A 188 3.55 2.87 -12.73
CA ILE A 188 4.68 3.09 -11.83
C ILE A 188 5.99 2.67 -12.50
N ALA A 189 6.05 1.49 -13.13
CA ALA A 189 7.26 1.05 -13.82
C ALA A 189 7.66 2.03 -14.96
N ALA A 190 6.68 2.55 -15.70
CA ALA A 190 6.90 3.49 -16.78
C ALA A 190 7.48 4.83 -16.30
N ASP A 191 7.24 5.24 -15.07
CA ASP A 191 7.70 6.54 -14.56
C ASP A 191 9.23 6.61 -14.33
N TYR A 192 9.94 5.48 -14.31
CA TYR A 192 11.37 5.42 -13.99
C TYR A 192 12.22 4.97 -15.19
N ALA A 193 13.31 5.69 -15.47
CA ALA A 193 14.24 5.32 -16.53
C ALA A 193 15.04 4.05 -16.18
N HIS A 194 15.43 3.93 -14.90
CA HIS A 194 16.12 2.77 -14.33
C HIS A 194 15.40 2.28 -13.07
N ILE A 195 15.01 1.02 -13.07
CA ILE A 195 14.39 0.33 -11.92
C ILE A 195 15.40 -0.63 -11.32
N VAL A 196 15.62 -0.52 -10.01
CA VAL A 196 16.37 -1.49 -9.22
C VAL A 196 15.40 -2.17 -8.26
N THR A 197 15.24 -3.49 -8.33
CA THR A 197 14.19 -4.17 -7.55
C THR A 197 14.46 -5.64 -7.27
N ASP A 198 13.95 -6.14 -6.15
CA ASP A 198 13.85 -7.57 -5.79
C ASP A 198 12.43 -8.16 -6.07
N ARG A 199 11.48 -7.34 -6.58
CA ARG A 199 10.18 -7.78 -7.09
C ARG A 199 10.29 -8.23 -8.56
N LEU A 200 10.51 -9.52 -8.77
CA LEU A 200 10.65 -10.15 -10.10
C LEU A 200 9.64 -9.63 -11.15
N HIS A 201 8.34 -9.71 -10.87
CA HIS A 201 7.30 -9.32 -11.84
C HIS A 201 7.23 -7.80 -12.07
N PHE A 202 7.62 -6.99 -11.09
CA PHE A 202 7.74 -5.54 -11.28
C PHE A 202 8.94 -5.21 -12.19
N GLY A 203 10.06 -5.92 -12.03
CA GLY A 203 11.19 -5.86 -12.97
C GLY A 203 10.79 -6.26 -14.39
N ILE A 204 9.96 -7.30 -14.55
CA ILE A 204 9.41 -7.68 -15.87
C ILE A 204 8.55 -6.56 -16.48
N CYS A 205 7.72 -5.88 -15.67
CA CYS A 205 6.94 -4.71 -16.13
C CYS A 205 7.86 -3.57 -16.60
N GLY A 206 8.97 -3.33 -15.89
CA GLY A 206 10.00 -2.37 -16.28
C GLY A 206 10.59 -2.67 -17.66
N LEU A 207 11.02 -3.93 -17.88
CA LEU A 207 11.57 -4.36 -19.17
C LEU A 207 10.54 -4.24 -20.30
N LEU A 208 9.29 -4.66 -20.08
CA LEU A 208 8.18 -4.53 -21.03
C LEU A 208 7.86 -3.06 -21.35
N SER A 209 8.12 -2.16 -20.40
CA SER A 209 7.99 -0.70 -20.56
C SER A 209 9.23 -0.05 -21.20
N GLY A 210 10.21 -0.85 -21.64
CA GLY A 210 11.45 -0.35 -22.25
C GLY A 210 12.36 0.38 -21.28
N ARG A 211 12.30 0.06 -19.97
CA ARG A 211 13.13 0.66 -18.93
C ARG A 211 14.35 -0.21 -18.63
N ARG A 212 15.43 0.41 -18.15
CA ARG A 212 16.59 -0.33 -17.65
C ARG A 212 16.21 -0.98 -16.33
N VAL A 213 16.54 -2.26 -16.15
CA VAL A 213 16.18 -3.00 -14.93
C VAL A 213 17.40 -3.72 -14.37
N THR A 214 17.65 -3.53 -13.07
CA THR A 214 18.60 -4.31 -12.29
C THR A 214 17.83 -5.11 -11.23
N LEU A 215 17.87 -6.44 -11.34
CA LEU A 215 17.27 -7.32 -10.33
C LEU A 215 18.21 -7.55 -9.16
N LEU A 216 17.60 -7.68 -7.98
CA LEU A 216 18.24 -7.93 -6.71
C LEU A 216 17.82 -9.30 -6.13
N PRO A 217 18.63 -9.91 -5.24
CA PRO A 217 18.32 -11.20 -4.65
C PRO A 217 17.14 -11.13 -3.67
N VAL A 218 16.45 -12.26 -3.54
CA VAL A 218 15.47 -12.55 -2.49
C VAL A 218 15.99 -13.69 -1.63
N ASN A 219 15.31 -14.04 -0.54
CA ASN A 219 15.73 -15.10 0.39
C ASN A 219 15.67 -16.54 -0.18
N ASN A 220 15.46 -16.69 -1.48
CA ASN A 220 15.38 -17.96 -2.20
C ASN A 220 15.97 -17.80 -3.62
N HIS A 221 16.09 -18.90 -4.36
CA HIS A 221 16.80 -18.92 -5.63
C HIS A 221 15.97 -18.43 -6.84
N LYS A 222 14.65 -18.19 -6.69
CA LYS A 222 13.77 -18.00 -7.83
C LYS A 222 14.15 -16.82 -8.71
N SER A 223 14.49 -15.67 -8.12
CA SER A 223 14.84 -14.46 -8.87
C SER A 223 16.19 -14.63 -9.58
N ARG A 224 17.16 -15.28 -8.93
CA ARG A 224 18.49 -15.50 -9.49
C ARG A 224 18.45 -16.44 -10.68
N GLU A 225 17.78 -17.59 -10.54
CA GLU A 225 17.67 -18.56 -11.63
C GLU A 225 16.80 -18.04 -12.78
N MET A 226 15.73 -17.29 -12.48
CA MET A 226 14.95 -16.58 -13.50
C MET A 226 15.81 -15.59 -14.29
N TRP A 227 16.72 -14.89 -13.62
CA TRP A 227 17.66 -14.00 -14.29
C TRP A 227 18.65 -14.75 -15.18
N GLU A 228 19.26 -15.81 -14.65
CA GLU A 228 20.25 -16.61 -15.39
C GLU A 228 19.68 -17.30 -16.62
N LEU A 229 18.48 -17.87 -16.51
CA LEU A 229 17.85 -18.62 -17.59
C LEU A 229 17.20 -17.73 -18.64
N TRP A 230 16.48 -16.69 -18.21
CA TRP A 230 15.53 -16.00 -19.08
C TRP A 230 15.83 -14.51 -19.22
N LEU A 231 16.07 -13.79 -18.11
CA LEU A 231 16.05 -12.32 -18.15
C LEU A 231 17.36 -11.68 -18.60
N ARG A 232 18.53 -12.29 -18.33
CA ARG A 232 19.82 -11.74 -18.77
C ARG A 232 19.90 -11.57 -20.30
N HIS A 233 19.20 -12.44 -21.03
CA HIS A 233 19.18 -12.45 -22.49
C HIS A 233 18.28 -11.37 -23.10
N VAL A 234 17.41 -10.75 -22.29
CA VAL A 234 16.52 -9.66 -22.70
C VAL A 234 16.94 -8.32 -22.07
N GLY A 235 18.20 -8.22 -21.63
CA GLY A 235 18.80 -6.96 -21.15
C GLY A 235 18.57 -6.65 -19.67
N CYS A 236 18.07 -7.59 -18.88
CA CYS A 236 17.98 -7.41 -17.43
C CYS A 236 19.36 -7.54 -16.78
N GLU A 237 19.73 -6.57 -15.96
CA GLU A 237 20.93 -6.60 -15.14
C GLU A 237 20.66 -7.32 -13.80
N TRP A 238 21.73 -7.69 -13.12
CA TRP A 238 21.68 -8.29 -11.78
C TRP A 238 22.72 -7.65 -10.87
N SER A 239 22.38 -7.49 -9.60
CA SER A 239 23.34 -7.17 -8.54
C SER A 239 23.01 -7.96 -7.29
N ASP A 240 24.04 -8.50 -6.61
CA ASP A 240 23.87 -9.25 -5.36
C ASP A 240 23.62 -8.33 -4.14
N GLU A 241 23.82 -7.03 -4.31
CA GLU A 241 23.59 -5.99 -3.30
C GLU A 241 22.99 -4.74 -3.93
N VAL A 242 22.48 -3.80 -3.12
CA VAL A 242 22.02 -2.50 -3.63
C VAL A 242 23.22 -1.74 -4.21
N PRO A 243 23.24 -1.44 -5.53
CA PRO A 243 24.42 -0.84 -6.17
C PRO A 243 24.82 0.52 -5.56
N ALA A 244 26.12 0.83 -5.55
CA ALA A 244 26.63 2.08 -4.97
C ALA A 244 25.97 3.34 -5.58
N PHE A 245 25.78 3.38 -6.90
CA PHE A 245 25.13 4.51 -7.58
C PHE A 245 23.69 4.77 -7.11
N VAL A 246 23.02 3.76 -6.54
CA VAL A 246 21.68 3.89 -5.97
C VAL A 246 21.76 4.62 -4.63
N ARG A 247 22.77 4.31 -3.81
CA ARG A 247 23.01 4.96 -2.51
C ARG A 247 23.45 6.43 -2.64
N GLU A 248 24.08 6.76 -3.75
CA GLU A 248 24.62 8.10 -4.04
C GLU A 248 23.58 9.05 -4.69
N GLN A 249 22.46 8.52 -5.19
CA GLN A 249 21.42 9.32 -5.82
C GLN A 249 20.25 9.57 -4.86
N PRO A 250 19.62 10.76 -4.92
CA PRO A 250 18.36 10.99 -4.22
C PRO A 250 17.28 10.11 -4.84
N ILE A 251 17.01 8.98 -4.22
CA ILE A 251 15.83 8.18 -4.49
C ILE A 251 14.68 8.91 -3.80
N ALA A 252 13.60 9.17 -4.53
CA ALA A 252 12.36 9.64 -3.91
C ALA A 252 11.87 8.52 -2.97
N SER A 253 12.26 8.58 -1.69
CA SER A 253 11.69 7.74 -0.65
C SER A 253 10.21 8.08 -0.57
N ASN A 254 9.33 7.09 -0.51
CA ASN A 254 7.94 7.41 -0.16
C ASN A 254 7.80 7.79 1.31
N TYR A 255 8.85 7.67 2.13
CA TYR A 255 8.85 8.08 3.53
C TYR A 255 9.57 9.42 3.69
N LEU A 256 8.86 10.40 4.27
CA LEU A 256 9.32 11.76 4.44
C LEU A 256 9.17 12.22 5.88
N LEU A 257 10.03 13.16 6.27
CA LEU A 257 9.73 14.16 7.28
C LEU A 257 9.41 15.47 6.56
N ALA A 258 8.15 15.92 6.66
CA ALA A 258 7.64 17.07 5.90
C ALA A 258 7.08 18.16 6.82
N TRP A 259 7.17 19.41 6.39
CA TRP A 259 6.59 20.56 7.07
C TRP A 259 6.16 21.64 6.07
N SER A 260 5.18 22.47 6.46
CA SER A 260 4.83 23.65 5.67
C SER A 260 5.94 24.70 5.80
N ALA A 261 6.33 25.30 4.67
CA ALA A 261 7.17 26.49 4.65
C ALA A 261 6.36 27.79 4.89
N ASP A 262 5.03 27.70 5.04
CA ASP A 262 4.16 28.82 5.36
C ASP A 262 4.09 29.04 6.89
N PRO A 263 4.60 30.16 7.42
CA PRO A 263 4.59 30.43 8.86
C PRO A 263 3.18 30.47 9.48
N GLU A 264 2.16 30.86 8.71
CA GLU A 264 0.78 30.90 9.21
C GLU A 264 0.24 29.48 9.44
N VAL A 265 0.43 28.59 8.47
CA VAL A 265 0.06 27.18 8.59
C VAL A 265 0.80 26.53 9.75
N ARG A 266 2.08 26.88 9.94
CA ARG A 266 2.90 26.40 11.05
C ARG A 266 2.39 26.89 12.41
N ALA A 267 1.97 28.16 12.51
CA ALA A 267 1.43 28.73 13.75
C ALA A 267 0.14 28.03 14.21
N TYR A 268 -0.68 27.56 13.27
CA TYR A 268 -1.92 26.83 13.56
C TYR A 268 -1.76 25.30 13.62
N SER A 269 -0.54 24.77 13.57
CA SER A 269 -0.28 23.33 13.55
C SER A 269 0.56 22.91 14.75
N THR A 270 0.26 21.74 15.33
CA THR A 270 1.04 21.18 16.45
C THR A 270 2.16 20.24 16.03
N SER A 271 2.36 20.06 14.73
CA SER A 271 3.34 19.18 14.10
C SER A 271 3.85 19.89 12.83
N GLY A 272 4.27 19.15 11.79
CA GLY A 272 4.75 19.71 10.52
C GLY A 272 3.81 20.68 9.80
N GLY A 273 2.49 20.61 10.01
CA GLY A 273 1.49 21.38 9.25
C GLY A 273 1.26 20.86 7.83
N PHE A 274 1.86 19.72 7.48
CA PHE A 274 1.76 19.06 6.19
C PHE A 274 0.31 18.86 5.72
N THR A 275 -0.56 18.32 6.58
CA THR A 275 -1.96 18.04 6.22
C THR A 275 -2.72 19.31 5.82
N LYS A 276 -2.56 20.39 6.59
CA LYS A 276 -3.24 21.66 6.32
C LYS A 276 -2.74 22.28 5.02
N GLU A 277 -1.42 22.27 4.81
CA GLU A 277 -0.80 22.78 3.59
C GLU A 277 -1.24 22.01 2.35
N LEU A 278 -1.20 20.67 2.42
CA LEU A 278 -1.58 19.81 1.30
C LEU A 278 -3.06 19.99 0.93
N MET A 279 -3.96 20.07 1.92
CA MET A 279 -5.38 20.32 1.67
C MET A 279 -5.63 21.73 1.09
N ARG A 280 -4.99 22.76 1.65
CA ARG A 280 -5.07 24.14 1.14
C ARG A 280 -4.63 24.19 -0.33
N HIS A 281 -3.48 23.59 -0.65
CA HIS A 281 -2.96 23.57 -2.00
C HIS A 281 -3.82 22.74 -2.97
N ALA A 282 -4.35 21.60 -2.51
CA ALA A 282 -5.28 20.78 -3.30
C ALA A 282 -6.51 21.57 -3.73
N LEU A 283 -7.07 22.40 -2.84
CA LEU A 283 -8.20 23.25 -3.15
C LEU A 283 -7.80 24.41 -4.08
N ALA A 284 -6.72 25.12 -3.75
CA ALA A 284 -6.26 26.29 -4.51
C ALA A 284 -5.84 25.96 -5.95
N SER A 285 -5.29 24.77 -6.18
CA SER A 285 -4.90 24.29 -7.52
C SER A 285 -6.07 23.71 -8.33
N GLY A 286 -7.27 23.61 -7.74
CA GLY A 286 -8.42 22.92 -8.36
C GLY A 286 -8.24 21.40 -8.44
N TYR A 287 -7.30 20.82 -7.67
CA TYR A 287 -7.16 19.36 -7.57
C TYR A 287 -8.40 18.75 -6.92
N VAL A 288 -9.04 19.44 -5.98
CA VAL A 288 -10.35 19.06 -5.40
C VAL A 288 -11.26 20.29 -5.31
N ASP A 289 -12.57 20.04 -5.19
CA ASP A 289 -13.60 21.08 -5.09
C ASP A 289 -13.93 21.44 -3.63
N LYS A 290 -13.80 20.46 -2.72
CA LYS A 290 -14.14 20.60 -1.30
C LYS A 290 -13.08 20.03 -0.37
N LEU A 291 -13.08 20.53 0.86
CA LEU A 291 -12.31 20.01 1.99
C LEU A 291 -13.27 19.37 2.99
N VAL A 292 -12.92 18.17 3.48
CA VAL A 292 -13.68 17.46 4.51
C VAL A 292 -12.76 17.08 5.67
N PHE A 293 -12.93 17.73 6.81
CA PHE A 293 -12.11 17.52 7.99
C PHE A 293 -12.92 17.74 9.28
N PRO A 294 -12.53 17.13 10.40
CA PRO A 294 -13.17 17.38 11.67
C PRO A 294 -12.69 18.69 12.29
N LYS A 295 -13.55 19.36 13.05
CA LYS A 295 -13.29 20.60 13.80
C LYS A 295 -13.95 20.51 15.17
N MET A 296 -13.29 21.03 16.20
CA MET A 296 -13.87 21.20 17.52
C MET A 296 -14.84 22.39 17.53
N ASN A 297 -16.04 22.18 18.06
CA ASN A 297 -17.06 23.17 18.31
C ASN A 297 -17.46 23.08 19.80
N GLY A 298 -16.90 23.96 20.62
CA GLY A 298 -16.91 23.78 22.07
C GLY A 298 -16.10 22.54 22.45
N THR A 299 -16.73 21.59 23.16
CA THR A 299 -16.12 20.33 23.59
C THR A 299 -16.38 19.15 22.63
N ARG A 300 -17.23 19.34 21.61
CA ARG A 300 -17.62 18.27 20.67
C ARG A 300 -16.99 18.50 19.30
N ALA A 301 -16.72 17.41 18.60
CA ALA A 301 -16.24 17.48 17.23
C ALA A 301 -17.42 17.43 16.25
N GLU A 302 -17.33 18.24 15.21
CA GLU A 302 -18.20 18.20 14.04
C GLU A 302 -17.37 18.07 12.77
N PHE A 303 -18.03 17.76 11.65
CA PHE A 303 -17.37 17.76 10.34
C PHE A 303 -17.67 19.03 9.59
N MET A 304 -16.61 19.60 9.04
CA MET A 304 -16.68 20.67 8.07
C MET A 304 -16.65 20.10 6.66
N VAL A 305 -17.48 20.67 5.78
CA VAL A 305 -17.40 20.48 4.32
C VAL A 305 -17.41 21.89 3.75
N THR A 306 -16.29 22.31 3.16
CA THR A 306 -16.07 23.71 2.78
C THR A 306 -15.23 23.80 1.51
N ASP A 307 -15.37 24.88 0.76
CA ASP A 307 -14.46 25.32 -0.31
C ASP A 307 -13.60 26.52 0.13
N ASP A 308 -13.60 26.85 1.43
CA ASP A 308 -12.73 27.85 2.02
C ASP A 308 -11.62 27.19 2.85
N ALA A 309 -10.38 27.33 2.37
CA ALA A 309 -9.21 26.81 3.07
C ALA A 309 -8.85 27.60 4.35
N SER A 310 -9.40 28.81 4.55
CA SER A 310 -9.17 29.60 5.77
C SER A 310 -9.69 28.89 7.02
N GLU A 311 -10.70 28.03 6.87
CA GLU A 311 -11.27 27.22 7.94
C GLU A 311 -10.27 26.21 8.55
N LEU A 312 -9.19 25.87 7.83
CA LEU A 312 -8.10 25.04 8.36
C LEU A 312 -7.17 25.81 9.31
N MET A 313 -7.17 27.15 9.28
CA MET A 313 -6.25 28.01 10.03
C MET A 313 -6.75 28.23 11.46
N SER A 314 -6.99 27.13 12.18
CA SER A 314 -7.45 27.13 13.57
C SER A 314 -6.87 25.94 14.34
N PRO A 315 -6.50 26.10 15.63
CA PRO A 315 -6.11 24.96 16.47
C PRO A 315 -7.25 23.95 16.67
N ALA A 316 -8.50 24.39 16.52
CA ALA A 316 -9.70 23.54 16.61
C ALA A 316 -9.75 22.45 15.53
N THR A 317 -8.94 22.55 14.47
CA THR A 317 -8.83 21.56 13.38
C THR A 317 -7.56 20.71 13.46
N ASN A 318 -6.85 20.74 14.60
CA ASN A 318 -5.72 19.84 14.86
C ASN A 318 -6.23 18.42 15.21
N SER A 319 -5.36 17.58 15.78
CA SER A 319 -5.75 16.21 16.16
C SER A 319 -6.95 16.21 17.12
N ILE A 320 -7.99 15.45 16.78
CA ILE A 320 -9.22 15.30 17.56
C ILE A 320 -9.27 13.91 18.16
N TYR A 321 -9.41 13.83 19.49
CA TYR A 321 -9.38 12.59 20.27
C TYR A 321 -10.76 12.25 20.84
N GLN A 322 -11.73 12.10 19.94
CA GLN A 322 -13.07 11.59 20.26
C GLN A 322 -13.62 10.80 19.06
N PRO A 323 -14.62 9.92 19.25
CA PRO A 323 -15.21 9.16 18.16
C PRO A 323 -15.95 10.10 17.20
N ILE A 324 -15.63 10.01 15.91
CA ILE A 324 -16.19 10.85 14.85
C ILE A 324 -16.63 9.98 13.67
N SER A 325 -17.57 10.48 12.85
CA SER A 325 -18.10 9.78 11.67
C SER A 325 -17.82 10.53 10.35
N PRO A 326 -16.59 10.50 9.80
CA PRO A 326 -16.20 11.31 8.64
C PRO A 326 -16.98 11.00 7.36
N LEU A 327 -17.45 9.76 7.20
CA LEU A 327 -18.25 9.39 6.02
C LEU A 327 -19.62 10.09 5.97
N LYS A 328 -20.15 10.55 7.12
CA LYS A 328 -21.32 11.43 7.15
C LYS A 328 -20.99 12.84 6.63
N GLY A 329 -19.77 13.32 6.86
CA GLY A 329 -19.28 14.57 6.26
C GLY A 329 -19.16 14.42 4.74
N LEU A 330 -18.52 13.34 4.30
CA LEU A 330 -18.35 13.02 2.89
C LEU A 330 -19.68 12.88 2.13
N SER A 331 -20.74 12.36 2.77
CA SER A 331 -22.05 12.24 2.12
C SER A 331 -22.73 13.59 1.86
N ARG A 332 -22.27 14.69 2.47
CA ARG A 332 -22.75 16.06 2.21
C ARG A 332 -22.03 16.75 1.04
N VAL A 333 -20.94 16.17 0.54
CA VAL A 333 -20.28 16.68 -0.68
C VAL A 333 -21.25 16.50 -1.86
N PRO A 334 -21.52 17.54 -2.67
CA PRO A 334 -22.41 17.44 -3.82
C PRO A 334 -22.03 16.31 -4.80
N ASP A 335 -23.01 15.76 -5.51
CA ASP A 335 -22.73 14.78 -6.56
C ASP A 335 -22.03 15.48 -7.74
N GLY A 336 -20.95 14.88 -8.25
CA GLY A 336 -20.11 15.45 -9.31
C GLY A 336 -18.93 16.28 -8.81
N GLU A 337 -18.90 16.66 -7.53
CA GLU A 337 -17.77 17.31 -6.88
C GLU A 337 -16.85 16.29 -6.17
N THR A 338 -15.59 16.67 -6.07
CA THR A 338 -14.52 15.90 -5.43
C THR A 338 -13.97 16.60 -4.20
N CYS A 339 -13.40 15.84 -3.26
CA CYS A 339 -12.86 16.41 -2.04
C CYS A 339 -11.52 15.83 -1.61
N ALA A 340 -10.79 16.61 -0.84
CA ALA A 340 -9.74 16.14 0.04
C ALA A 340 -10.32 15.83 1.42
N ILE A 341 -9.99 14.68 2.00
CA ILE A 341 -10.55 14.22 3.28
C ILE A 341 -9.48 13.63 4.21
N THR A 342 -9.57 13.95 5.50
CA THR A 342 -8.75 13.33 6.55
C THR A 342 -9.48 12.14 7.18
N LEU A 343 -8.86 10.96 7.17
CA LEU A 343 -9.48 9.73 7.69
C LEU A 343 -8.56 8.99 8.67
N LEU A 344 -9.16 8.15 9.53
CA LEU A 344 -8.44 7.14 10.33
C LEU A 344 -8.49 5.81 9.55
N PRO A 345 -7.64 4.81 9.88
CA PRO A 345 -7.55 3.58 9.09
C PRO A 345 -8.87 2.83 8.92
N CYS A 346 -9.65 2.69 10.00
CA CYS A 346 -10.98 2.08 9.95
C CYS A 346 -11.99 2.88 9.10
N HIS A 347 -11.83 4.20 9.01
CA HIS A 347 -12.66 5.03 8.14
C HIS A 347 -12.29 4.85 6.67
N VAL A 348 -11.00 4.65 6.35
CA VAL A 348 -10.57 4.35 4.99
C VAL A 348 -11.10 2.98 4.55
N GLU A 349 -11.06 1.96 5.43
CA GLU A 349 -11.66 0.65 5.13
C GLU A 349 -13.16 0.78 4.80
N ALA A 350 -13.92 1.50 5.65
CA ALA A 350 -15.33 1.74 5.41
C ALA A 350 -15.59 2.56 4.12
N LEU A 351 -14.70 3.48 3.76
CA LEU A 351 -14.75 4.17 2.48
C LEU A 351 -14.56 3.17 1.32
N ARG A 352 -13.57 2.27 1.40
CA ARG A 352 -13.27 1.25 0.38
C ARG A 352 -14.40 0.24 0.16
N GLU A 353 -15.29 0.08 1.13
CA GLU A 353 -16.52 -0.73 1.00
C GLU A 353 -17.70 0.06 0.42
N ASN A 354 -17.57 1.38 0.21
CA ASN A 354 -18.61 2.26 -0.33
C ASN A 354 -18.19 2.93 -1.66
N PRO A 355 -18.37 2.26 -2.82
CA PRO A 355 -17.95 2.78 -4.12
C PRO A 355 -18.53 4.16 -4.47
N ARG A 356 -19.78 4.43 -4.05
CA ARG A 356 -20.44 5.73 -4.28
C ARG A 356 -19.71 6.88 -3.57
N LEU A 357 -19.21 6.64 -2.35
CA LEU A 357 -18.48 7.66 -1.60
C LEU A 357 -17.02 7.77 -2.06
N GLN A 358 -16.41 6.67 -2.49
CA GLN A 358 -15.04 6.67 -3.04
C GLN A 358 -14.89 7.63 -4.21
N GLN A 359 -15.88 7.69 -5.10
CA GLN A 359 -15.84 8.58 -6.27
C GLN A 359 -15.73 10.06 -5.88
N LYS A 360 -16.15 10.44 -4.66
CA LYS A 360 -16.04 11.81 -4.14
C LYS A 360 -14.68 12.08 -3.49
N ALA A 361 -14.05 11.06 -2.92
CA ALA A 361 -12.79 11.20 -2.18
C ALA A 361 -11.58 11.09 -3.14
N LYS A 362 -11.20 12.22 -3.75
CA LYS A 362 -10.08 12.29 -4.72
C LYS A 362 -8.70 12.41 -4.07
N LEU A 363 -8.65 12.91 -2.83
CA LEU A 363 -7.45 12.92 -1.99
C LEU A 363 -7.80 12.42 -0.58
N VAL A 364 -7.24 11.29 -0.17
CA VAL A 364 -7.43 10.69 1.15
C VAL A 364 -6.14 10.82 1.94
N ILE A 365 -6.13 11.72 2.93
CA ILE A 365 -5.05 11.87 3.90
C ILE A 365 -5.39 10.99 5.11
N GLU A 366 -4.73 9.85 5.22
CA GLU A 366 -4.92 8.92 6.31
C GLU A 366 -4.01 9.31 7.50
N LEU A 367 -4.58 9.44 8.69
CA LEU A 367 -3.82 9.69 9.91
C LEU A 367 -3.51 8.36 10.58
N ALA A 368 -2.25 8.15 10.94
CA ALA A 368 -1.84 6.98 11.70
C ALA A 368 -2.56 6.94 13.06
N CYS A 369 -3.17 5.80 13.38
CA CYS A 369 -4.03 5.69 14.56
C CYS A 369 -3.62 4.52 15.46
N GLY A 370 -3.46 4.82 16.75
CA GLY A 370 -3.36 3.83 17.82
C GLY A 370 -4.75 3.48 18.33
N HIS A 371 -5.38 4.43 19.01
CA HIS A 371 -6.68 4.30 19.64
C HIS A 371 -7.46 5.61 19.52
N THR A 372 -8.78 5.52 19.56
CA THR A 372 -9.66 6.68 19.67
C THR A 372 -10.38 6.56 21.01
N PRO A 373 -10.17 7.48 21.96
CA PRO A 373 -10.84 7.36 23.24
C PRO A 373 -12.32 7.72 23.11
N HIS A 374 -13.13 7.28 24.07
CA HIS A 374 -14.51 7.72 24.27
C HIS A 374 -14.54 9.20 24.67
N TYR A 375 -15.70 9.83 24.49
CA TYR A 375 -15.89 11.20 24.94
C TYR A 375 -15.61 11.38 26.44
N ALA A 376 -15.87 10.35 27.27
CA ALA A 376 -15.56 10.39 28.70
C ALA A 376 -14.11 10.72 29.03
N TRP A 377 -13.16 10.40 28.14
CA TRP A 377 -11.76 10.82 28.32
C TRP A 377 -11.59 12.34 28.25
N THR A 378 -12.42 13.03 27.46
CA THR A 378 -12.46 14.50 27.41
C THR A 378 -12.95 15.07 28.73
N GLU A 379 -14.00 14.47 29.31
CA GLU A 379 -14.51 14.85 30.63
C GLU A 379 -13.44 14.65 31.71
N GLU A 380 -12.72 13.52 31.68
CA GLU A 380 -11.59 13.26 32.59
C GLU A 380 -10.45 14.28 32.43
N CYS A 381 -10.13 14.67 31.20
CA CYS A 381 -9.11 15.68 30.94
C CYS A 381 -9.51 17.07 31.44
N LEU A 382 -10.77 17.48 31.27
CA LEU A 382 -11.30 18.73 31.81
C LEU A 382 -11.31 18.70 33.35
N ALA A 383 -11.70 17.58 33.96
CA ALA A 383 -11.65 17.40 35.41
C ALA A 383 -10.22 17.51 35.97
N LYS A 384 -9.20 17.00 35.25
CA LYS A 384 -7.78 17.17 35.61
C LYS A 384 -7.32 18.63 35.52
N LEU A 385 -7.92 19.43 34.65
CA LEU A 385 -7.71 20.88 34.55
C LEU A 385 -8.47 21.66 35.62
N GLY A 386 -9.38 21.02 36.36
CA GLY A 386 -10.28 21.69 37.31
C GLY A 386 -11.32 22.58 36.61
N VAL A 387 -11.71 22.22 35.38
CA VAL A 387 -12.63 23.00 34.55
C VAL A 387 -13.93 22.22 34.36
N ASP A 388 -15.07 22.89 34.58
CA ASP A 388 -16.39 22.34 34.27
C ASP A 388 -16.72 22.50 32.78
N GLU A 389 -17.33 21.48 32.15
CA GLU A 389 -17.62 21.48 30.70
C GLU A 389 -18.44 22.71 30.26
N GLU A 390 -19.39 23.13 31.09
CA GLU A 390 -20.28 24.26 30.81
C GLU A 390 -19.53 25.60 30.71
N GLU A 391 -18.38 25.71 31.37
CA GLU A 391 -17.52 26.89 31.35
C GLU A 391 -16.64 26.96 30.10
N VAL A 392 -16.51 25.85 29.36
CA VAL A 392 -15.69 25.77 28.16
C VAL A 392 -16.40 26.44 26.99
N ALA A 393 -15.76 27.45 26.41
CA ALA A 393 -16.16 28.07 25.16
C ALA A 393 -15.61 27.29 23.96
N GLN A 394 -14.36 26.84 24.03
CA GLN A 394 -13.68 26.10 22.98
C GLN A 394 -12.62 25.17 23.58
N LEU A 395 -12.53 23.94 23.06
CA LEU A 395 -11.47 23.00 23.42
C LEU A 395 -10.56 22.73 22.23
N ASP A 396 -9.25 22.84 22.46
CA ASP A 396 -8.22 22.39 21.54
C ASP A 396 -7.44 21.24 22.20
N TYR A 397 -7.52 20.03 21.64
CA TYR A 397 -6.77 18.91 22.22
C TYR A 397 -5.26 19.06 22.10
N ARG A 398 -4.81 19.73 21.04
CA ARG A 398 -3.41 20.05 20.79
C ARG A 398 -3.31 21.45 20.20
N ASN A 399 -2.59 22.31 20.91
CA ASN A 399 -2.26 23.67 20.50
C ASN A 399 -0.79 23.99 20.84
N GLY A 400 -0.18 24.90 20.10
CA GLY A 400 1.21 25.32 20.28
C GLY A 400 2.26 24.39 19.65
N LEU A 401 3.51 24.62 20.03
CA LEU A 401 4.68 23.93 19.50
C LEU A 401 4.67 22.44 19.86
N TRP A 402 5.24 21.60 19.00
CA TRP A 402 5.19 20.16 19.17
C TRP A 402 5.85 19.72 20.50
N PRO A 403 5.24 18.80 21.28
CA PRO A 403 4.03 18.00 20.98
C PRO A 403 2.70 18.70 21.31
N GLY A 404 2.72 19.90 21.86
CA GLY A 404 1.56 20.75 22.14
C GLY A 404 0.94 20.53 23.53
N ASP A 405 0.06 21.45 23.87
CA ASP A 405 -0.78 21.44 25.07
C ASP A 405 -2.24 21.17 24.68
N MET A 406 -3.00 20.53 25.57
CA MET A 406 -4.45 20.64 25.55
C MET A 406 -4.84 21.99 26.18
N VAL A 407 -5.70 22.74 25.52
CA VAL A 407 -6.13 24.08 25.94
C VAL A 407 -7.65 24.16 25.97
N ALA A 408 -8.21 24.48 27.14
CA ALA A 408 -9.60 24.84 27.32
C ALA A 408 -9.72 26.37 27.42
N HIS A 409 -10.35 26.97 26.43
CA HIS A 409 -10.70 28.39 26.41
C HIS A 409 -12.04 28.57 27.11
N LEU A 410 -12.06 29.34 28.19
CA LEU A 410 -13.23 29.50 29.04
C LEU A 410 -14.10 30.68 28.59
N ARG A 411 -15.40 30.61 28.89
CA ARG A 411 -16.37 31.67 28.56
C ARG A 411 -16.08 33.01 29.26
N ASN A 412 -15.34 32.98 30.37
CA ASN A 412 -14.89 34.17 31.08
C ASN A 412 -13.65 34.83 30.43
N GLY A 413 -13.09 34.24 29.37
CA GLY A 413 -11.90 34.72 28.66
C GLY A 413 -10.57 34.19 29.20
N GLU A 414 -10.58 33.37 30.24
CA GLU A 414 -9.38 32.70 30.76
C GLU A 414 -9.06 31.42 29.96
N GLU A 415 -7.82 30.94 30.07
CA GLU A 415 -7.38 29.69 29.46
C GLU A 415 -6.82 28.74 30.53
N ALA A 416 -7.27 27.49 30.51
CA ALA A 416 -6.66 26.40 31.26
C ALA A 416 -5.89 25.50 30.29
N ARG A 417 -4.64 25.17 30.59
CA ARG A 417 -3.80 24.35 29.71
C ARG A 417 -2.98 23.31 30.47
N THR A 418 -2.69 22.20 29.80
CA THR A 418 -1.84 21.14 30.33
C THR A 418 -1.09 20.44 29.19
N PRO A 419 0.17 20.00 29.42
CA PRO A 419 0.91 19.26 28.41
C PRO A 419 0.13 18.04 27.89
N PHE A 420 0.07 17.87 26.57
CA PHE A 420 -0.70 16.79 25.95
C PHE A 420 -0.18 15.37 26.25
N PRO A 421 1.14 15.06 26.14
CA PRO A 421 1.61 13.67 26.24
C PRO A 421 1.24 12.95 27.56
N PRO A 422 1.32 13.58 28.74
CA PRO A 422 0.91 12.97 30.01
C PRO A 422 -0.59 12.70 30.17
N LEU A 423 -1.45 13.22 29.30
CA LEU A 423 -2.91 13.03 29.41
C LEU A 423 -3.36 11.62 29.01
N TRP A 424 -2.58 10.94 28.18
CA TRP A 424 -2.89 9.58 27.75
C TRP A 424 -2.85 8.59 28.91
N ASN A 425 -3.88 7.76 28.99
CA ASN A 425 -3.92 6.67 29.96
C ASN A 425 -2.84 5.62 29.62
N PRO A 426 -2.06 5.14 30.61
CA PRO A 426 -1.16 4.00 30.43
C PRO A 426 -1.85 2.75 29.83
N ASP A 427 -3.15 2.58 30.08
CA ASP A 427 -3.99 1.58 29.42
C ASP A 427 -5.02 2.26 28.49
N PRO A 428 -4.72 2.42 27.18
CA PRO A 428 -5.61 3.09 26.25
C PRO A 428 -6.86 2.26 25.92
N THR A 429 -6.93 0.97 26.26
CA THR A 429 -8.14 0.16 26.05
C THR A 429 -9.27 0.55 26.98
N ALA A 430 -8.93 0.93 28.22
CA ALA A 430 -9.90 1.26 29.25
C ALA A 430 -10.74 2.50 28.88
N CYS A 431 -10.17 3.40 28.07
CA CYS A 431 -10.83 4.62 27.63
C CYS A 431 -11.27 4.60 26.17
N SER A 432 -11.22 3.47 25.45
CA SER A 432 -11.52 3.41 24.00
C SER A 432 -12.64 2.40 23.67
N PRO A 433 -13.35 2.56 22.53
CA PRO A 433 -14.32 1.56 22.06
C PRO A 433 -13.69 0.18 21.93
N ALA A 434 -14.45 -0.87 22.27
CA ALA A 434 -13.97 -2.26 22.25
C ALA A 434 -13.33 -2.67 20.91
N ILE A 435 -13.84 -2.16 19.78
CA ILE A 435 -13.29 -2.42 18.45
C ILE A 435 -11.83 -1.95 18.31
N CYS A 436 -11.42 -0.89 19.02
CA CYS A 436 -10.03 -0.42 19.01
C CYS A 436 -9.09 -1.44 19.68
N GLY A 437 -9.56 -2.16 20.71
CA GLY A 437 -8.75 -3.15 21.44
C GLY A 437 -8.38 -4.38 20.60
N VAL A 438 -9.17 -4.70 19.58
CA VAL A 438 -8.91 -5.79 18.61
C VAL A 438 -8.36 -5.29 17.26
N CYS A 439 -8.27 -3.97 17.07
CA CYS A 439 -7.86 -3.37 15.81
C CYS A 439 -6.33 -3.44 15.61
N THR A 440 -5.90 -4.15 14.57
CA THR A 440 -4.47 -4.29 14.19
C THR A 440 -3.99 -3.27 13.17
N ARG A 441 -4.89 -2.44 12.61
CA ARG A 441 -4.57 -1.45 11.58
C ARG A 441 -3.98 -0.17 12.18
N MET A 442 -2.93 0.36 11.55
CA MET A 442 -2.33 1.64 11.91
C MET A 442 -2.36 2.67 10.77
N GLY A 443 -2.62 2.24 9.54
CA GLY A 443 -2.51 3.06 8.34
C GLY A 443 -2.25 2.21 7.10
N GLY A 444 -2.23 2.83 5.92
CA GLY A 444 -1.65 2.25 4.70
C GLY A 444 -2.62 2.09 3.52
N LEU A 445 -3.83 2.66 3.59
CA LEU A 445 -4.89 2.50 2.59
C LEU A 445 -5.37 3.82 1.97
N GLY A 446 -4.91 4.96 2.51
CA GLY A 446 -5.10 6.30 1.93
C GLY A 446 -4.16 6.59 0.76
N ASP A 447 -4.18 7.84 0.29
CA ASP A 447 -3.23 8.32 -0.72
C ASP A 447 -1.90 8.76 -0.09
N VAL A 448 -1.97 9.32 1.12
CA VAL A 448 -0.83 9.58 1.99
C VAL A 448 -1.17 9.14 3.41
N LEU A 449 -0.22 8.55 4.11
CA LEU A 449 -0.33 8.22 5.53
C LEU A 449 0.55 9.19 6.34
N VAL A 450 -0.03 9.87 7.30
CA VAL A 450 0.68 10.86 8.13
C VAL A 450 0.77 10.42 9.59
N ALA A 451 1.91 10.65 10.22
CA ALA A 451 2.19 10.28 11.60
C ALA A 451 3.05 11.34 12.30
N ASP A 452 3.06 11.30 13.63
CA ASP A 452 3.99 12.10 14.42
C ASP A 452 5.37 11.40 14.54
N PRO A 453 6.49 12.15 14.50
CA PRO A 453 7.85 11.63 14.55
C PRO A 453 8.34 11.29 15.98
N TRP A 454 7.50 10.65 16.80
CA TRP A 454 7.74 10.44 18.24
C TRP A 454 9.11 9.84 18.62
N ARG A 455 9.77 9.08 17.74
CA ARG A 455 11.08 8.46 18.04
C ARG A 455 12.18 8.81 17.05
N LEU A 456 12.02 9.87 16.27
CA LEU A 456 13.09 10.37 15.41
C LEU A 456 13.83 11.48 16.17
N GLU A 457 14.91 11.09 16.85
CA GLU A 457 15.66 11.94 17.80
C GLU A 457 16.18 13.25 17.16
N GLU A 458 16.48 13.26 15.86
CA GLU A 458 16.91 14.46 15.10
C GLU A 458 15.77 15.49 14.91
N THR A 459 14.52 15.13 15.22
CA THR A 459 13.35 16.04 15.21
C THR A 459 12.87 16.42 16.61
N TYR A 460 13.46 15.85 17.65
CA TYR A 460 13.03 15.97 19.04
C TYR A 460 13.70 17.17 19.75
N GLN A 461 13.62 18.36 19.15
CA GLN A 461 13.77 19.57 19.95
C GLN A 461 12.42 19.84 20.61
N LYS A 462 12.39 19.76 21.95
CA LYS A 462 11.23 20.21 22.72
C LYS A 462 10.93 21.65 22.33
N ASP A 463 9.67 21.97 22.10
CA ASP A 463 9.23 23.29 21.65
C ASP A 463 9.77 23.67 20.25
N SER A 464 9.99 22.68 19.38
CA SER A 464 10.20 22.95 17.95
C SER A 464 8.85 23.12 17.24
N PRO A 465 8.82 23.82 16.09
CA PRO A 465 7.61 23.88 15.29
C PRO A 465 7.22 22.51 14.69
N GLY A 466 8.01 21.44 14.90
CA GLY A 466 7.66 20.05 14.60
C GLY A 466 7.86 19.68 13.13
N LYS A 467 7.90 18.38 12.84
CA LYS A 467 7.84 17.82 11.47
C LYS A 467 6.78 16.73 11.45
N THR A 468 6.16 16.48 10.31
CA THR A 468 5.18 15.40 10.14
C THR A 468 5.84 14.26 9.37
N MET A 469 5.75 13.03 9.87
CA MET A 469 6.11 11.87 9.08
C MET A 469 5.04 11.62 8.03
N VAL A 470 5.44 11.42 6.78
CA VAL A 470 4.53 11.16 5.66
C VAL A 470 5.00 9.92 4.91
N GLN A 471 4.11 8.97 4.67
CA GLN A 471 4.28 7.91 3.69
C GLN A 471 3.39 8.22 2.48
N VAL A 472 3.98 8.44 1.30
CA VAL A 472 3.26 8.64 0.05
C VAL A 472 2.88 7.29 -0.53
N LEU A 473 1.59 6.96 -0.50
CA LEU A 473 1.07 5.66 -0.95
C LEU A 473 0.58 5.72 -2.40
N ASN A 474 0.00 6.85 -2.80
CA ASN A 474 -0.41 7.12 -4.17
C ASN A 474 0.64 8.03 -4.85
N PRO A 475 1.41 7.51 -5.82
CA PRO A 475 2.42 8.29 -6.52
C PRO A 475 1.88 9.53 -7.26
N ALA A 476 0.58 9.58 -7.58
CA ALA A 476 -0.02 10.75 -8.22
C ALA A 476 -0.05 11.98 -7.29
N VAL A 477 0.08 11.80 -5.97
CA VAL A 477 0.11 12.91 -5.01
C VAL A 477 1.47 13.61 -4.97
N TRP A 478 2.53 13.03 -5.55
CA TRP A 478 3.85 13.66 -5.59
C TRP A 478 3.86 15.03 -6.26
N ASP A 479 3.18 15.16 -7.41
CA ASP A 479 3.07 16.43 -8.12
C ASP A 479 2.40 17.50 -7.25
N LEU A 480 1.42 17.09 -6.43
CA LEU A 480 0.73 17.98 -5.49
C LEU A 480 1.64 18.40 -4.33
N ILE A 481 2.44 17.48 -3.77
CA ILE A 481 3.41 17.78 -2.71
C ILE A 481 4.50 18.72 -3.22
N GLN A 482 5.05 18.46 -4.41
CA GLN A 482 6.16 19.23 -4.99
C GLN A 482 5.78 20.64 -5.41
N THR A 483 4.50 20.88 -5.70
CA THR A 483 4.00 22.21 -6.10
C THR A 483 3.40 23.00 -4.93
N ALA A 484 3.17 22.35 -3.78
CA ALA A 484 2.73 22.99 -2.55
C ALA A 484 3.90 23.68 -1.82
N ASN A 485 3.61 24.54 -0.84
CA ASN A 485 4.62 25.14 0.01
C ASN A 485 5.08 24.17 1.12
N ILE A 486 5.52 22.96 0.72
CA ILE A 486 5.92 21.87 1.59
C ILE A 486 7.41 21.61 1.42
N GLU A 487 8.16 21.75 2.51
CA GLU A 487 9.54 21.28 2.61
C GLU A 487 9.57 19.86 3.18
N TYR A 488 10.53 19.05 2.75
CA TYR A 488 10.65 17.68 3.21
C TYR A 488 12.08 17.15 3.12
N GLU A 489 12.35 16.17 3.98
CA GLU A 489 13.56 15.34 3.97
C GLU A 489 13.14 13.87 3.82
N SER A 490 13.86 13.11 3.00
CA SER A 490 13.64 11.66 2.89
C SER A 490 14.09 10.97 4.17
N ILE A 491 13.26 10.08 4.71
CA ILE A 491 13.65 9.11 5.75
C ILE A 491 13.60 7.69 5.17
N ASN A 492 14.30 6.75 5.79
CA ASN A 492 14.21 5.34 5.44
C ASN A 492 13.05 4.65 6.21
N ARG A 493 12.69 3.44 5.79
CA ARG A 493 11.62 2.67 6.46
C ARG A 493 12.01 2.26 7.88
N GLY A 494 13.28 2.00 8.16
CA GLY A 494 13.75 1.72 9.51
C GLY A 494 13.42 2.85 10.50
N GLN A 495 13.65 4.10 10.09
CA GLN A 495 13.27 5.31 10.82
C GLN A 495 11.74 5.40 10.97
N TRP A 496 11.00 5.16 9.88
CA TRP A 496 9.53 5.12 9.93
C TRP A 496 9.00 4.11 10.95
N ASP A 497 9.45 2.86 10.84
CA ASP A 497 9.05 1.75 11.71
C ASP A 497 9.47 1.98 13.16
N HIS A 498 10.66 2.55 13.38
CA HIS A 498 11.13 2.92 14.70
C HIS A 498 10.17 3.92 15.37
N SER A 499 9.77 4.98 14.67
CA SER A 499 8.79 5.95 15.18
C SER A 499 7.40 5.33 15.41
N MET A 500 6.95 4.46 14.49
CA MET A 500 5.67 3.76 14.58
C MET A 500 5.64 2.66 15.66
N THR A 501 6.78 2.29 16.24
CA THR A 501 6.87 1.19 17.21
C THR A 501 5.97 1.41 18.43
N TRP A 502 5.85 2.65 18.93
CA TRP A 502 4.98 2.92 20.09
C TRP A 502 3.50 2.60 19.79
N LEU A 503 3.01 3.03 18.63
CA LEU A 503 1.65 2.70 18.16
C LEU A 503 1.47 1.19 18.01
N ARG A 504 2.45 0.48 17.44
CA ARG A 504 2.45 -1.00 17.32
C ARG A 504 2.34 -1.68 18.68
N THR A 505 3.20 -1.30 19.62
CA THR A 505 3.22 -1.89 20.97
C THR A 505 1.94 -1.61 21.73
N SER A 506 1.36 -0.42 21.56
CA SER A 506 0.10 -0.07 22.20
C SER A 506 -1.02 -1.00 21.74
N LYS A 507 -1.16 -1.27 20.43
CA LYS A 507 -2.19 -2.19 19.89
C LYS A 507 -1.93 -3.65 20.23
N GLN A 508 -0.67 -4.10 20.20
CA GLN A 508 -0.33 -5.50 20.50
C GLN A 508 -0.59 -5.87 21.95
N ALA A 509 -0.34 -4.95 22.91
CA ALA A 509 -0.67 -5.15 24.31
C ALA A 509 -2.18 -5.36 24.54
N CYS A 510 -3.02 -4.84 23.64
CA CYS A 510 -4.49 -4.97 23.68
C CYS A 510 -4.97 -6.30 23.11
N ALA A 511 -4.40 -6.73 21.98
CA ALA A 511 -4.79 -7.96 21.29
C ALA A 511 -4.48 -9.26 22.07
N VAL A 512 -3.56 -9.22 23.03
CA VAL A 512 -3.22 -10.36 23.91
C VAL A 512 -4.20 -10.49 25.09
N ARG A 513 -5.01 -9.44 25.36
CA ARG A 513 -5.95 -9.38 26.49
C ARG A 513 -7.42 -9.58 26.09
N ALA A 514 -7.74 -9.51 24.79
CA ALA A 514 -9.03 -9.84 24.20
C ALA A 514 -9.07 -11.33 23.82
#